data_AF-A0A429X9J1-F1
#
_entry.id   AF-A0A429X9J1-F1
#
_cell.length_a   1.000
_cell.length_b   1.000
_cell.length_c   1.000
_cell.angle_alpha   90.00
_cell.angle_beta   90.00
_cell.angle_gamma   90.00
#
_symmetry.space_group_name_H-M   'P 1'
#
loop_
_entity.id
_entity.type
_entity.pdbx_description
1 polymer ?
#
loop_
_entity_poly.entity_id
_entity_poly.type
_entity_poly.pdbx_seq_one_letter_code
_entity_poly.pdbx_strand_id
1 'polypeptide(L)'
;MNLWETYEKLDKQLSEKLLTIPPYPCVSGTRVHELLNCLENPDPAWGGLDGEILRMVKNPWQRAYQIEYRYMPANIFDNFMKVIESATYDLMIGNNVCSYLSLVPVVEAVLRKWSIEKPEIRSKKNGDFKISIFTGSLVNYLNERNNECSSNLEFQKWISNQIRYFDFMIREVFYLNFNRSKEGVKKEFNRNRTLHLLDNIEDSIVLRDNTIRIFLLLDIIAELYLSCDEELYLQNTFYADCENNIDLNLRWKIYLKNALESLDYTDMTIIDAAFLWKDKVYLSDEQKQKFIEQKEFQINFIQAPKRRL
;
A
#
# COMPACT_ATOMS: atom_id res chain seq x y z
N MET A 1 28.35 -1.72 -9.27
CA MET A 1 27.53 -1.82 -8.05
C MET A 1 26.72 -3.10 -8.19
N ASN A 2 26.83 -4.03 -7.24
CA ASN A 2 25.99 -5.22 -7.27
C ASN A 2 24.52 -4.85 -6.92
N LEU A 3 23.55 -5.72 -7.19
CA LEU A 3 22.13 -5.43 -7.00
C LEU A 3 21.81 -4.97 -5.56
N TRP A 4 22.45 -5.57 -4.56
CA TRP A 4 22.23 -5.28 -3.15
C TRP A 4 22.86 -3.96 -2.71
N GLU A 5 24.04 -3.63 -3.21
CA GLU A 5 24.64 -2.30 -3.02
C GLU A 5 23.74 -1.21 -3.60
N THR A 6 23.14 -1.47 -4.78
CA THR A 6 22.17 -0.55 -5.39
C THR A 6 20.93 -0.41 -4.52
N TYR A 7 20.41 -1.54 -4.03
CA TYR A 7 19.26 -1.55 -3.14
C TYR A 7 19.52 -0.73 -1.87
N GLU A 8 20.63 -0.98 -1.18
CA GLU A 8 20.99 -0.26 0.05
C GLU A 8 21.17 1.24 -0.18
N LYS A 9 21.74 1.64 -1.33
CA LYS A 9 21.85 3.05 -1.72
C LYS A 9 20.47 3.69 -1.88
N LEU A 10 19.54 3.01 -2.57
CA LEU A 10 18.18 3.49 -2.77
C LEU A 10 17.41 3.57 -1.45
N ASP A 11 17.43 2.50 -0.65
CA ASP A 11 16.72 2.41 0.62
C ASP A 11 17.16 3.50 1.59
N LYS A 12 18.47 3.79 1.64
CA LYS A 12 19.02 4.89 2.43
C LYS A 12 18.39 6.23 2.05
N GLN A 13 18.30 6.55 0.75
CA GLN A 13 17.71 7.80 0.27
C GLN A 13 16.21 7.86 0.57
N LEU A 14 15.48 6.77 0.27
CA LEU A 14 14.04 6.68 0.49
C LEU A 14 13.65 6.81 1.97
N SER A 15 14.48 6.28 2.88
CA SER A 15 14.24 6.35 4.32
C SER A 15 14.17 7.78 4.87
N GLU A 16 14.88 8.73 4.24
CA GLU A 16 14.84 10.15 4.61
C GLU A 16 13.46 10.78 4.35
N LYS A 17 12.69 10.16 3.44
CA LYS A 17 11.37 10.60 2.98
C LYS A 17 10.24 9.70 3.46
N LEU A 18 10.55 8.76 4.36
CA LEU A 18 9.63 7.75 4.88
C LEU A 18 9.08 6.84 3.78
N LEU A 19 9.93 6.49 2.83
CA LEU A 19 9.62 5.61 1.72
C LEU A 19 10.54 4.37 1.75
N THR A 20 10.15 3.35 1.00
CA THR A 20 10.93 2.15 0.67
C THR A 20 10.56 1.71 -0.74
N ILE A 21 11.31 0.78 -1.32
CA ILE A 21 10.97 0.16 -2.60
C ILE A 21 9.68 -0.67 -2.39
N PRO A 22 8.58 -0.39 -3.12
CA PRO A 22 7.34 -1.12 -2.96
C PRO A 22 7.40 -2.56 -3.48
N PRO A 23 6.63 -3.50 -2.90
CA PRO A 23 6.66 -4.93 -3.22
C PRO A 23 5.84 -5.31 -4.46
N TYR A 24 5.88 -4.54 -5.57
CA TYR A 24 4.95 -4.74 -6.70
C TYR A 24 5.61 -5.10 -8.04
N PRO A 25 5.01 -6.03 -8.80
CA PRO A 25 4.42 -7.30 -8.34
C PRO A 25 5.47 -8.16 -7.63
N CYS A 26 6.73 -7.96 -8.02
CA CYS A 26 7.94 -8.42 -7.37
C CYS A 26 9.08 -7.42 -7.70
N VAL A 27 10.09 -7.33 -6.83
CA VAL A 27 11.24 -6.46 -7.07
C VAL A 27 12.27 -7.19 -7.92
N SER A 28 12.38 -6.78 -9.19
CA SER A 28 13.36 -7.33 -10.13
C SER A 28 14.64 -6.49 -10.19
N GLY A 29 15.74 -7.10 -10.65
CA GLY A 29 16.99 -6.38 -10.89
C GLY A 29 16.82 -5.21 -11.87
N THR A 30 16.00 -5.38 -12.91
CA THR A 30 15.65 -4.31 -13.85
C THR A 30 14.99 -3.14 -13.14
N ARG A 31 14.00 -3.42 -12.28
CA ARG A 31 13.28 -2.36 -11.55
C ARG A 31 14.21 -1.58 -10.62
N VAL A 32 15.12 -2.26 -9.94
CA VAL A 32 16.11 -1.61 -9.07
C VAL A 32 17.04 -0.68 -9.87
N HIS A 33 17.44 -1.07 -11.08
CA HIS A 33 18.25 -0.20 -11.95
C HIS A 33 17.45 1.00 -12.49
N GLU A 34 16.18 0.83 -12.81
CA GLU A 34 15.30 1.96 -13.18
C GLU A 34 15.21 2.98 -12.05
N LEU A 35 15.01 2.51 -10.81
CA LEU A 35 14.97 3.38 -9.63
C LEU A 35 16.32 4.06 -9.37
N LEU A 36 17.44 3.36 -9.61
CA LEU A 36 18.78 3.97 -9.55
C LEU A 36 18.90 5.11 -10.58
N ASN A 37 18.42 4.91 -11.79
CA ASN A 37 18.41 5.97 -12.81
C ASN A 37 17.56 7.17 -12.37
N CYS A 38 16.41 6.95 -11.72
CA CYS A 38 15.60 8.04 -11.15
C CYS A 38 16.32 8.83 -10.04
N LEU A 39 17.22 8.17 -9.30
CA LEU A 39 18.06 8.81 -8.28
C LEU A 39 19.22 9.60 -8.90
N GLU A 40 19.93 9.01 -9.87
CA GLU A 40 21.14 9.58 -10.45
C GLU A 40 20.85 10.64 -11.51
N ASN A 41 19.72 10.51 -12.20
CA ASN A 41 19.25 11.41 -13.25
C ASN A 41 17.81 11.84 -12.95
N PRO A 42 17.59 12.65 -11.90
CA PRO A 42 16.24 13.02 -11.48
C PRO A 42 15.61 13.92 -12.53
N ASP A 43 14.45 13.53 -13.05
CA ASP A 43 13.63 14.42 -13.88
C ASP A 43 12.82 15.35 -12.95
N PRO A 44 13.02 16.69 -13.02
CA PRO A 44 12.32 17.65 -12.18
C PRO A 44 10.80 17.62 -12.34
N ALA A 45 10.29 17.25 -13.53
CA ALA A 45 8.85 17.13 -13.76
C ALA A 45 8.24 15.91 -13.07
N TRP A 46 9.06 14.94 -12.67
CA TRP A 46 8.61 13.63 -12.17
C TRP A 46 8.98 13.35 -10.72
N GLY A 47 9.62 14.32 -10.05
CA GLY A 47 9.96 14.28 -8.63
C GLY A 47 11.12 13.34 -8.28
N GLY A 48 11.95 12.96 -9.26
CA GLY A 48 13.07 12.03 -9.06
C GLY A 48 12.63 10.67 -8.50
N LEU A 49 13.50 10.07 -7.67
CA LEU A 49 13.25 8.79 -7.02
C LEU A 49 11.98 8.80 -6.15
N ASP A 50 11.82 9.80 -5.27
CA ASP A 50 10.67 9.89 -4.37
C ASP A 50 9.35 9.96 -5.15
N GLY A 51 9.33 10.81 -6.18
CA GLY A 51 8.17 10.96 -7.05
C GLY A 51 7.83 9.70 -7.83
N GLU A 52 8.82 8.89 -8.21
CA GLU A 52 8.60 7.56 -8.81
C GLU A 52 7.94 6.60 -7.83
N ILE A 53 8.45 6.50 -6.59
CA ILE A 53 7.85 5.63 -5.56
C ILE A 53 6.41 6.05 -5.24
N LEU A 54 6.16 7.35 -5.06
CA LEU A 54 4.81 7.86 -4.81
C LEU A 54 3.86 7.56 -5.98
N ARG A 55 4.36 7.63 -7.23
CA ARG A 55 3.59 7.29 -8.44
C ARG A 55 3.31 5.80 -8.55
N MET A 56 4.26 4.94 -8.19
CA MET A 56 4.04 3.51 -8.07
C MET A 56 2.88 3.28 -7.10
N VAL A 57 3.04 3.68 -5.84
CA VAL A 57 2.07 3.35 -4.80
C VAL A 57 0.65 3.83 -5.16
N LYS A 58 0.47 5.04 -5.70
CA LYS A 58 -0.87 5.52 -6.11
C LYS A 58 -1.38 4.98 -7.46
N ASN A 59 -0.59 4.20 -8.19
CA ASN A 59 -0.96 3.72 -9.52
C ASN A 59 -2.23 2.86 -9.44
N PRO A 60 -3.26 3.12 -10.28
CA PRO A 60 -4.52 2.37 -10.25
C PRO A 60 -4.37 0.86 -10.41
N TRP A 61 -3.49 0.41 -11.31
CA TRP A 61 -3.25 -1.02 -11.51
C TRP A 61 -2.58 -1.63 -10.28
N GLN A 62 -1.59 -0.95 -9.70
CA GLN A 62 -0.89 -1.45 -8.51
C GLN A 62 -1.80 -1.49 -7.28
N ARG A 63 -2.71 -0.53 -7.12
CA ARG A 63 -3.76 -0.60 -6.08
C ARG A 63 -4.66 -1.81 -6.26
N ALA A 64 -5.15 -2.05 -7.48
CA ALA A 64 -5.97 -3.23 -7.77
C ALA A 64 -5.21 -4.54 -7.50
N TYR A 65 -3.93 -4.60 -7.89
CA TYR A 65 -3.05 -5.73 -7.58
C TYR A 65 -2.90 -5.95 -6.07
N GLN A 66 -2.68 -4.89 -5.29
CA GLN A 66 -2.56 -5.00 -3.83
C GLN A 66 -3.84 -5.53 -3.19
N ILE A 67 -5.02 -5.10 -3.64
CA ILE A 67 -6.29 -5.66 -3.16
C ILE A 67 -6.35 -7.16 -3.43
N GLU A 68 -6.19 -7.56 -4.69
CA GLU A 68 -6.45 -8.92 -5.15
C GLU A 68 -5.42 -9.94 -4.66
N TYR A 69 -4.13 -9.58 -4.70
CA TYR A 69 -3.02 -10.50 -4.49
C TYR A 69 -2.23 -10.23 -3.21
N ARG A 70 -2.58 -9.21 -2.42
CA ARG A 70 -1.92 -8.97 -1.13
C ARG A 70 -2.90 -8.89 0.02
N TYR A 71 -3.91 -8.04 -0.07
CA TYR A 71 -4.82 -7.82 1.05
C TYR A 71 -5.87 -8.93 1.17
N MET A 72 -6.48 -9.37 0.07
CA MET A 72 -7.45 -10.47 0.11
C MET A 72 -6.86 -11.81 0.61
N PRO A 73 -5.64 -12.21 0.19
CA PRO A 73 -5.00 -13.41 0.75
C PRO A 73 -4.52 -13.23 2.20
N ALA A 74 -4.26 -11.99 2.63
CA ALA A 74 -3.85 -11.69 3.99
C ALA A 74 -5.08 -11.49 4.89
N ASN A 75 -5.57 -12.57 5.50
CA ASN A 75 -6.79 -12.59 6.33
C ASN A 75 -6.86 -11.48 7.41
N ILE A 76 -5.73 -10.92 7.85
CA ILE A 76 -5.67 -9.76 8.75
C ILE A 76 -6.34 -8.49 8.18
N PHE A 77 -6.65 -8.46 6.88
CA PHE A 77 -7.32 -7.34 6.19
C PHE A 77 -8.84 -7.52 5.98
N ASP A 78 -9.40 -8.74 6.10
CA ASP A 78 -10.78 -9.03 5.65
C ASP A 78 -11.86 -8.06 6.14
N ASN A 79 -11.76 -7.62 7.40
CA ASN A 79 -12.76 -6.77 8.04
C ASN A 79 -12.66 -5.31 7.61
N PHE A 80 -11.58 -4.95 6.92
CA PHE A 80 -11.21 -3.59 6.57
C PHE A 80 -11.26 -3.34 5.06
N MET A 81 -11.51 -4.37 4.24
CA MET A 81 -11.55 -4.27 2.78
C MET A 81 -12.47 -3.15 2.29
N LYS A 82 -13.66 -3.01 2.89
CA LYS A 82 -14.60 -1.92 2.56
C LYS A 82 -13.97 -0.54 2.78
N VAL A 83 -13.30 -0.35 3.93
CA VAL A 83 -12.66 0.91 4.30
C VAL A 83 -11.49 1.21 3.37
N ILE A 84 -10.70 0.20 3.01
CA ILE A 84 -9.56 0.33 2.11
C ILE A 84 -10.01 0.66 0.69
N GLU A 85 -11.06 0.00 0.19
CA GLU A 85 -11.67 0.27 -1.13
C GLU A 85 -12.22 1.70 -1.21
N SER A 86 -12.96 2.15 -0.18
CA SER A 86 -13.44 3.53 -0.09
C SER A 86 -12.28 4.54 -0.03
N ALA A 87 -11.25 4.28 0.77
CA ALA A 87 -10.10 5.16 0.84
C ALA A 87 -9.30 5.19 -0.47
N THR A 88 -9.25 4.08 -1.20
CA THR A 88 -8.62 4.00 -2.52
C THR A 88 -9.40 4.85 -3.52
N TYR A 89 -10.74 4.76 -3.51
CA TYR A 89 -11.59 5.64 -4.31
C TYR A 89 -11.34 7.13 -4.01
N ASP A 90 -11.34 7.51 -2.73
CA ASP A 90 -11.06 8.88 -2.30
C ASP A 90 -9.68 9.37 -2.78
N LEU A 91 -8.65 8.51 -2.74
CA LEU A 91 -7.34 8.83 -3.29
C LEU A 91 -7.42 9.07 -4.82
N MET A 92 -8.14 8.23 -5.56
CA MET A 92 -8.22 8.33 -7.02
C MET A 92 -8.89 9.63 -7.47
N ILE A 93 -9.94 10.07 -6.79
CA ILE A 93 -10.62 11.34 -7.10
C ILE A 93 -9.94 12.59 -6.49
N GLY A 94 -8.84 12.40 -5.75
CA GLY A 94 -8.08 13.50 -5.13
C GLY A 94 -8.60 13.96 -3.77
N ASN A 95 -9.55 13.26 -3.17
CA ASN A 95 -10.05 13.48 -1.81
C ASN A 95 -9.10 12.89 -0.74
N ASN A 96 -7.88 13.45 -0.67
CA ASN A 96 -6.82 12.93 0.20
C ASN A 96 -7.17 13.00 1.69
N VAL A 97 -8.04 13.93 2.11
CA VAL A 97 -8.50 14.04 3.50
C VAL A 97 -9.28 12.80 3.92
N CYS A 98 -10.30 12.43 3.16
CA CYS A 98 -11.14 11.28 3.49
C CYS A 98 -10.36 9.98 3.37
N SER A 99 -9.49 9.87 2.36
CA SER A 99 -8.59 8.73 2.20
C SER A 99 -7.66 8.57 3.42
N TYR A 100 -6.97 9.63 3.82
CA TYR A 100 -6.06 9.62 4.97
C TYR A 100 -6.80 9.23 6.26
N LEU A 101 -7.90 9.93 6.59
CA LEU A 101 -8.64 9.70 7.83
C LEU A 101 -9.23 8.30 7.92
N SER A 102 -9.57 7.70 6.77
CA SER A 102 -10.06 6.32 6.69
C SER A 102 -8.96 5.28 6.90
N LEU A 103 -7.77 5.49 6.33
CA LEU A 103 -6.67 4.51 6.37
C LEU A 103 -5.88 4.51 7.68
N VAL A 104 -5.74 5.67 8.32
CA VAL A 104 -5.00 5.79 9.58
C VAL A 104 -5.42 4.75 10.64
N PRO A 105 -6.72 4.56 10.95
CA PRO A 105 -7.15 3.53 11.90
C PRO A 105 -6.97 2.10 11.38
N VAL A 106 -6.94 1.87 10.07
CA VAL A 106 -6.76 0.54 9.46
C VAL A 106 -5.39 -0.05 9.83
N VAL A 107 -4.32 0.77 9.84
CA VAL A 107 -2.98 0.33 10.26
C VAL A 107 -3.01 -0.31 11.64
N GLU A 108 -3.64 0.35 12.61
CA GLU A 108 -3.76 -0.18 13.97
C GLU A 108 -4.61 -1.45 14.01
N ALA A 109 -5.75 -1.44 13.31
CA ALA A 109 -6.72 -2.52 13.35
C ALA A 109 -6.18 -3.82 12.72
N VAL A 110 -5.44 -3.71 11.62
CA VAL A 110 -4.76 -4.84 10.95
C VAL A 110 -3.70 -5.45 11.88
N LEU A 111 -2.85 -4.62 12.50
CA LEU A 111 -1.85 -5.10 13.46
C LEU A 111 -2.48 -5.79 14.69
N ARG A 112 -3.60 -5.26 15.19
CA ARG A 112 -4.39 -5.92 16.24
C ARG A 112 -4.94 -7.26 15.78
N LYS A 113 -5.50 -7.35 14.57
CA LYS A 113 -6.03 -8.60 14.03
C LYS A 113 -4.93 -9.65 13.89
N TRP A 114 -3.75 -9.26 13.40
CA TRP A 114 -2.57 -10.14 13.38
C TRP A 114 -2.21 -10.64 14.78
N SER A 115 -2.26 -9.77 15.80
CA SER A 115 -1.98 -10.15 17.20
C SER A 115 -2.95 -11.15 17.81
N ILE A 116 -4.19 -11.18 17.30
CA ILE A 116 -5.22 -12.13 17.73
C ILE A 116 -4.97 -13.48 17.07
N GLU A 117 -4.59 -13.48 15.79
CA GLU A 117 -4.30 -14.70 15.02
C GLU A 117 -3.02 -15.39 15.48
N LYS A 118 -1.98 -14.62 15.85
CA LYS A 118 -0.69 -15.13 16.34
C LYS A 118 -0.49 -14.71 17.81
N PRO A 119 -0.86 -15.55 18.78
CA PRO A 119 -0.72 -15.20 20.19
C PRO A 119 0.73 -14.92 20.62
N GLU A 120 1.74 -15.44 19.90
CA GLU A 120 3.16 -15.21 20.24
C GLU A 120 3.56 -13.73 20.13
N ILE A 121 2.89 -12.96 19.25
CA ILE A 121 3.15 -11.53 19.09
C ILE A 121 2.29 -10.66 20.03
N ARG A 122 1.36 -11.26 20.79
CA ARG A 122 0.46 -10.52 21.67
C ARG A 122 1.20 -9.96 22.89
N SER A 123 0.94 -8.70 23.21
CA SER A 123 1.45 -8.07 24.45
C SER A 123 0.99 -8.86 25.68
N LYS A 124 1.94 -9.27 26.53
CA LYS A 124 1.67 -9.97 27.81
C LYS A 124 0.98 -9.09 28.87
N LYS A 125 0.84 -7.78 28.64
CA LYS A 125 0.11 -6.89 29.57
C LYS A 125 -1.39 -6.90 29.26
N ASN A 126 -2.18 -7.29 30.26
CA ASN A 126 -3.65 -7.33 30.26
C ASN A 126 -4.28 -6.14 29.52
N GLY A 127 -4.97 -6.42 28.40
CA GLY A 127 -5.96 -5.54 27.77
C GLY A 127 -5.45 -4.38 26.91
N ASP A 128 -4.35 -3.72 27.27
CA ASP A 128 -3.91 -2.50 26.58
C ASP A 128 -2.98 -2.81 25.39
N PHE A 129 -3.41 -2.41 24.19
CA PHE A 129 -2.58 -2.42 22.98
C PHE A 129 -1.50 -1.35 23.07
N LYS A 130 -0.33 -1.74 23.60
CA LYS A 130 0.87 -0.92 23.56
C LYS A 130 1.64 -1.24 22.29
N ILE A 131 1.49 -0.39 21.29
CA ILE A 131 2.15 -0.48 19.98
C ILE A 131 3.63 -0.81 20.13
N SER A 132 4.38 -0.07 20.95
CA SER A 132 5.83 -0.29 21.09
C SER A 132 6.21 -1.69 21.61
N ILE A 133 5.36 -2.30 22.44
CA ILE A 133 5.57 -3.66 22.96
C ILE A 133 5.19 -4.67 21.89
N PHE A 134 4.05 -4.46 21.24
CA PHE A 134 3.56 -5.29 20.15
C PHE A 134 4.55 -5.34 18.98
N THR A 135 5.06 -4.18 18.53
CA THR A 135 6.04 -4.10 17.45
C THR A 135 7.33 -4.82 17.80
N GLY A 136 7.76 -4.83 19.08
CA GLY A 136 8.92 -5.61 19.50
C GLY A 136 8.71 -7.11 19.35
N SER A 137 7.57 -7.62 19.83
CA SER A 137 7.23 -9.02 19.68
C SER A 137 7.02 -9.42 18.22
N LEU A 138 6.34 -8.57 17.43
CA LEU A 138 6.12 -8.80 15.99
C LEU A 138 7.43 -8.79 15.19
N VAL A 139 8.32 -7.81 15.41
CA VAL A 139 9.61 -7.76 14.72
C VAL A 139 10.49 -8.95 15.06
N ASN A 140 10.50 -9.39 16.33
CA ASN A 140 11.22 -10.60 16.71
C ASN A 140 10.64 -11.83 15.99
N TYR A 141 9.31 -11.99 16.01
CA TYR A 141 8.62 -13.06 15.30
C TYR A 141 8.94 -13.08 13.80
N LEU A 142 8.91 -11.91 13.14
CA LEU A 142 9.20 -11.80 11.71
C LEU A 142 10.67 -12.15 11.41
N ASN A 143 11.62 -11.73 12.25
CA ASN A 143 13.02 -12.11 12.09
C ASN A 143 13.23 -13.61 12.29
N GLU A 144 12.59 -14.22 13.30
CA GLU A 144 12.63 -15.66 13.52
C GLU A 144 12.12 -16.42 12.28
N ARG A 145 10.95 -16.05 11.77
CA ARG A 145 10.36 -16.64 10.55
C ARG A 145 11.24 -16.45 9.32
N ASN A 146 11.80 -15.26 9.12
CA ASN A 146 12.68 -15.00 7.99
C ASN A 146 13.97 -15.83 8.05
N ASN A 147 14.52 -16.05 9.24
CA ASN A 147 15.71 -16.87 9.44
C ASN A 147 15.46 -18.37 9.22
N GLU A 148 14.23 -18.85 9.43
CA GLU A 148 13.82 -20.23 9.12
C GLU A 148 13.84 -20.51 7.61
N CYS A 149 13.69 -19.49 6.76
CA CYS A 149 13.58 -19.62 5.31
C CYS A 149 14.95 -19.82 4.62
N SER A 150 15.66 -20.92 4.90
CA SER A 150 17.07 -21.13 4.48
C SER A 150 17.29 -21.33 2.97
N SER A 151 16.24 -21.40 2.16
CA SER A 151 16.29 -21.74 0.73
C SER A 151 16.71 -20.56 -0.18
N ASN A 152 16.49 -19.30 0.26
CA ASN A 152 16.72 -18.13 -0.59
C ASN A 152 17.26 -16.91 0.20
N LEU A 153 18.58 -16.72 0.16
CA LEU A 153 19.27 -15.60 0.83
C LEU A 153 18.87 -14.21 0.30
N GLU A 154 18.51 -14.12 -0.98
CA GLU A 154 18.08 -12.85 -1.60
C GLU A 154 16.71 -12.45 -1.08
N PHE A 155 15.78 -13.40 -1.02
CA PHE A 155 14.48 -13.20 -0.40
C PHE A 155 14.60 -12.82 1.08
N GLN A 156 15.45 -13.52 1.84
CA GLN A 156 15.69 -13.17 3.25
C GLN A 156 16.18 -11.73 3.43
N LYS A 157 17.11 -11.27 2.57
CA LYS A 157 17.62 -9.89 2.61
C LYS A 157 16.53 -8.88 2.28
N TRP A 158 15.72 -9.17 1.26
CA TRP A 158 14.56 -8.36 0.91
C TRP A 158 13.61 -8.20 2.09
N ILE A 159 13.17 -9.31 2.70
CA ILE A 159 12.26 -9.29 3.84
C ILE A 159 12.89 -8.58 5.04
N SER A 160 14.19 -8.78 5.33
CA SER A 160 14.89 -8.07 6.41
C SER A 160 14.82 -6.55 6.24
N ASN A 161 14.94 -6.04 5.01
CA ASN A 161 14.82 -4.62 4.74
C ASN A 161 13.39 -4.11 4.98
N GLN A 162 12.38 -4.91 4.60
CA GLN A 162 10.99 -4.56 4.85
C GLN A 162 10.63 -4.57 6.35
N ILE A 163 11.17 -5.52 7.12
CA ILE A 163 11.05 -5.54 8.59
C ILE A 163 11.65 -4.26 9.18
N ARG A 164 12.84 -3.84 8.71
CA ARG A 164 13.51 -2.62 9.18
C ARG A 164 12.69 -1.37 8.88
N TYR A 165 12.16 -1.24 7.66
CA TYR A 165 11.30 -0.13 7.30
C TYR A 165 10.03 -0.09 8.16
N PHE A 166 9.35 -1.24 8.31
CA PHE A 166 8.16 -1.36 9.14
C PHE A 166 8.43 -0.95 10.60
N ASP A 167 9.50 -1.47 11.22
CA ASP A 167 9.86 -1.16 12.60
C ASP A 167 10.10 0.36 12.80
N PHE A 168 10.88 0.96 11.89
CA PHE A 168 11.15 2.39 11.89
C PHE A 168 9.87 3.22 11.75
N MET A 169 9.01 2.89 10.78
CA MET A 169 7.76 3.62 10.54
C MET A 169 6.84 3.59 11.75
N ILE A 170 6.70 2.44 12.40
CA ILE A 170 5.79 2.28 13.53
C ILE A 170 6.35 2.93 14.81
N ARG A 171 7.63 2.71 15.13
CA ARG A 171 8.24 3.18 16.39
C ARG A 171 8.64 4.64 16.38
N GLU A 172 9.25 5.08 15.28
CA GLU A 172 9.96 6.37 15.23
C GLU A 172 9.15 7.46 14.50
N VAL A 173 8.00 7.10 13.91
CA VAL A 173 7.24 8.05 13.08
C VAL A 173 5.75 8.04 13.39
N PHE A 174 5.04 6.98 12.99
CA PHE A 174 3.58 6.95 12.90
C PHE A 174 2.91 7.08 14.28
N TYR A 175 3.43 6.41 15.32
CA TYR A 175 2.90 6.48 16.68
C TYR A 175 3.76 7.27 17.66
N LEU A 176 4.68 8.10 17.15
CA LEU A 176 5.53 8.91 18.00
C LEU A 176 4.70 9.96 18.76
N ASN A 177 5.03 10.17 20.04
CA ASN A 177 4.38 11.19 20.87
C ASN A 177 4.68 12.61 20.35
N PHE A 178 3.72 13.53 20.47
CA PHE A 178 3.78 14.91 19.98
C PHE A 178 5.11 15.63 20.26
N ASN A 179 5.57 15.58 21.51
CA ASN A 179 6.74 16.32 21.99
C ASN A 179 8.08 15.74 21.50
N ARG A 180 8.06 14.59 20.83
CA ARG A 180 9.26 13.89 20.35
C ARG A 180 9.43 13.98 18.83
N SER A 181 8.45 14.52 18.12
CA SER A 181 8.51 14.66 16.67
C SER A 181 9.48 15.77 16.26
N LYS A 182 10.53 15.41 15.51
CA LYS A 182 11.50 16.35 14.92
C LYS A 182 10.89 17.01 13.67
N GLU A 183 11.23 18.27 13.40
CA GLU A 183 10.77 19.02 12.21
C GLU A 183 10.99 18.25 10.89
N GLY A 184 10.18 18.58 9.87
CA GLY A 184 10.19 17.96 8.54
C GLY A 184 9.16 16.82 8.37
N VAL A 185 9.37 15.96 7.37
CA VAL A 185 8.41 14.91 6.93
C VAL A 185 7.95 13.99 8.09
N LYS A 186 8.79 13.76 9.10
CA LYS A 186 8.43 12.98 10.30
C LYS A 186 7.37 13.64 11.18
N LYS A 187 7.32 14.97 11.21
CA LYS A 187 6.29 15.75 11.89
C LYS A 187 5.01 15.83 11.08
N GLU A 188 5.14 16.00 9.77
CA GLU A 188 4.02 16.04 8.83
C GLU A 188 3.27 14.71 8.77
N PHE A 189 3.98 13.58 8.80
CA PHE A 189 3.40 12.23 8.74
C PHE A 189 2.96 11.68 10.11
N ASN A 190 3.17 12.42 11.20
CA ASN A 190 2.81 11.95 12.54
C ASN A 190 1.27 11.92 12.71
N ARG A 191 0.71 10.71 12.79
CA ARG A 191 -0.73 10.47 12.98
C ARG A 191 -1.34 11.35 14.05
N ASN A 192 -0.70 11.43 15.22
CA ASN A 192 -1.27 12.14 16.35
C ASN A 192 -1.38 13.64 16.03
N ARG A 193 -0.37 14.24 15.38
CA ARG A 193 -0.42 15.64 14.96
C ARG A 193 -1.49 15.88 13.91
N THR A 194 -1.55 15.07 12.86
CA THR A 194 -2.55 15.24 11.81
C THR A 194 -3.98 15.04 12.35
N LEU A 195 -4.22 14.03 13.21
CA LEU A 195 -5.56 13.78 13.75
C LEU A 195 -5.99 14.75 14.87
N HIS A 196 -5.07 15.20 15.72
CA HIS A 196 -5.42 16.00 16.90
C HIS A 196 -5.18 17.50 16.73
N LEU A 197 -4.26 17.90 15.86
CA LEU A 197 -3.93 19.31 15.59
C LEU A 197 -4.36 19.76 14.20
N LEU A 198 -4.80 18.83 13.33
CA LEU A 198 -5.13 19.11 11.92
C LEU A 198 -3.97 19.74 11.13
N ASP A 199 -2.73 19.53 11.61
CA ASP A 199 -1.52 20.04 10.96
C ASP A 199 -1.43 19.54 9.51
N ASN A 200 -1.14 20.47 8.60
CA ASN A 200 -0.91 20.21 7.17
C ASN A 200 -2.09 19.55 6.41
N ILE A 201 -3.30 19.56 6.97
CA ILE A 201 -4.50 19.03 6.27
C ILE A 201 -4.89 19.93 5.08
N GLU A 202 -4.60 21.22 5.15
CA GLU A 202 -4.86 22.16 4.05
C GLU A 202 -3.81 22.09 2.93
N ASP A 203 -2.63 21.51 3.20
CA ASP A 203 -1.61 21.28 2.18
C ASP A 203 -1.92 20.00 1.41
N SER A 204 -2.55 20.17 0.25
CA SER A 204 -3.00 19.07 -0.59
C SER A 204 -1.85 18.16 -1.07
N ILE A 205 -0.63 18.68 -1.22
CA ILE A 205 0.53 17.90 -1.65
C ILE A 205 1.05 17.05 -0.50
N VAL A 206 1.25 17.67 0.67
CA VAL A 206 1.72 16.96 1.88
C VAL A 206 0.73 15.88 2.28
N LEU A 207 -0.57 16.19 2.30
CA LEU A 207 -1.60 15.24 2.67
C LEU A 207 -1.74 14.09 1.67
N ARG A 208 -1.65 14.37 0.36
CA ARG A 208 -1.58 13.32 -0.68
C ARG A 208 -0.40 12.38 -0.43
N ASP A 209 0.80 12.93 -0.24
CA ASP A 209 2.01 12.12 -0.09
C ASP A 209 1.96 11.31 1.21
N ASN A 210 1.38 11.87 2.29
CA ASN A 210 1.12 11.15 3.53
C ASN A 210 0.09 10.03 3.34
N THR A 211 -0.99 10.26 2.60
CA THR A 211 -1.96 9.21 2.26
C THR A 211 -1.27 8.05 1.54
N ILE A 212 -0.42 8.36 0.56
CA ILE A 212 0.36 7.39 -0.20
C ILE A 212 1.33 6.63 0.71
N ARG A 213 2.00 7.28 1.66
CA ARG A 213 2.86 6.62 2.66
C ARG A 213 2.09 5.64 3.55
N ILE A 214 0.83 5.92 3.89
CA ILE A 214 0.00 4.96 4.65
C ILE A 214 -0.31 3.74 3.79
N PHE A 215 -0.68 3.93 2.51
CA PHE A 215 -0.85 2.81 1.59
C PHE A 215 0.41 1.95 1.50
N LEU A 216 1.58 2.57 1.29
CA LEU A 216 2.85 1.86 1.28
C LEU A 216 3.08 1.07 2.57
N LEU A 217 2.78 1.65 3.74
CA LEU A 217 2.89 0.94 5.02
C LEU A 217 1.96 -0.28 5.10
N LEU A 218 0.72 -0.17 4.64
CA LEU A 218 -0.23 -1.29 4.58
C LEU A 218 0.26 -2.37 3.60
N ASP A 219 0.84 -1.98 2.46
CA ASP A 219 1.42 -2.91 1.50
C ASP A 219 2.60 -3.67 2.09
N ILE A 220 3.47 -3.00 2.84
CA ILE A 220 4.56 -3.66 3.56
C ILE A 220 4.03 -4.60 4.66
N ILE A 221 2.95 -4.24 5.36
CA ILE A 221 2.33 -5.14 6.34
C ILE A 221 1.80 -6.40 5.65
N ALA A 222 1.16 -6.28 4.48
CA ALA A 222 0.67 -7.42 3.72
C ALA A 222 1.81 -8.30 3.20
N GLU A 223 2.88 -7.69 2.67
CA GLU A 223 4.10 -8.37 2.23
C GLU A 223 4.72 -9.20 3.36
N LEU A 224 4.90 -8.61 4.54
CA LEU A 224 5.46 -9.28 5.72
C LEU A 224 4.55 -10.37 6.27
N TYR A 225 3.24 -10.20 6.16
CA TYR A 225 2.29 -11.23 6.58
C TYR A 225 2.36 -12.45 5.66
N LEU A 226 2.35 -12.23 4.35
CA LEU A 226 2.39 -13.31 3.36
C LEU A 226 3.74 -14.02 3.37
N SER A 227 4.85 -13.31 3.59
CA SER A 227 6.18 -13.92 3.65
C SER A 227 6.36 -14.92 4.82
N CYS A 228 5.44 -14.93 5.78
CA CYS A 228 5.42 -15.95 6.84
C CYS A 228 4.96 -17.33 6.34
N ASP A 229 4.40 -17.42 5.13
CA ASP A 229 3.94 -18.66 4.48
C ASP A 229 4.46 -18.69 3.04
N GLU A 230 5.47 -19.53 2.78
CA GLU A 230 6.16 -19.60 1.49
C GLU A 230 5.22 -19.98 0.34
N GLU A 231 4.32 -20.94 0.55
CA GLU A 231 3.38 -21.37 -0.48
C GLU A 231 2.42 -20.24 -0.83
N LEU A 232 1.82 -19.62 0.20
CA LEU A 232 0.90 -18.50 0.01
C LEU A 232 1.60 -17.31 -0.66
N TYR A 233 2.84 -17.00 -0.27
CA TYR A 233 3.64 -15.93 -0.88
C TYR A 233 3.92 -16.20 -2.36
N LEU A 234 4.36 -17.42 -2.71
CA LEU A 234 4.67 -17.79 -4.09
C LEU A 234 3.44 -17.70 -5.00
N GLN A 235 2.30 -18.24 -4.55
CA GLN A 235 1.04 -18.23 -5.30
C GLN A 235 0.57 -16.81 -5.62
N ASN A 236 0.73 -15.90 -4.67
CA ASN A 236 0.23 -14.54 -4.79
C ASN A 236 1.25 -13.56 -5.41
N THR A 237 2.53 -13.92 -5.48
CA THR A 237 3.59 -13.05 -6.01
C THR A 237 4.05 -13.48 -7.39
N PHE A 238 4.50 -14.74 -7.54
CA PHE A 238 5.15 -15.22 -8.75
C PHE A 238 4.21 -15.99 -9.68
N TYR A 239 3.19 -16.65 -9.12
CA TYR A 239 2.19 -17.40 -9.88
C TYR A 239 0.84 -16.67 -10.01
N ALA A 240 0.81 -15.38 -9.66
CA ALA A 240 -0.39 -14.56 -9.78
C ALA A 240 -0.76 -14.32 -11.26
N ASP A 241 -1.94 -14.78 -11.67
CA ASP A 241 -2.50 -14.55 -13.02
C ASP A 241 -3.05 -13.12 -13.18
N CYS A 242 -2.15 -12.14 -13.25
CA CYS A 242 -2.53 -10.74 -13.31
C CYS A 242 -3.18 -10.35 -14.64
N GLU A 243 -2.95 -11.12 -15.71
CA GLU A 243 -3.43 -10.79 -17.06
C GLU A 243 -4.89 -11.18 -17.24
N ASN A 244 -5.27 -12.39 -16.80
CA ASN A 244 -6.61 -12.92 -17.06
C ASN A 244 -7.55 -12.84 -15.85
N ASN A 245 -7.09 -12.37 -14.68
CA ASN A 245 -7.95 -12.18 -13.52
C ASN A 245 -8.97 -11.06 -13.76
N ILE A 246 -10.25 -11.45 -13.88
CA ILE A 246 -11.36 -10.54 -14.15
C ILE A 246 -11.63 -9.55 -13.01
N ASP A 247 -11.38 -9.96 -11.77
CA ASP A 247 -11.62 -9.16 -10.57
C ASP A 247 -10.56 -8.07 -10.40
N LEU A 248 -9.29 -8.39 -10.69
CA LEU A 248 -8.23 -7.39 -10.82
C LEU A 248 -8.55 -6.41 -11.95
N ASN A 249 -8.89 -6.92 -13.13
CA ASN A 249 -9.14 -6.09 -14.30
C ASN A 249 -10.32 -5.13 -14.08
N LEU A 250 -11.43 -5.60 -13.51
CA LEU A 250 -12.58 -4.75 -13.19
C LEU A 250 -12.19 -3.64 -12.19
N ARG A 251 -11.50 -3.97 -11.09
CA ARG A 251 -11.04 -2.96 -10.12
C ARG A 251 -10.10 -1.95 -10.76
N TRP A 252 -9.12 -2.42 -11.54
CA TRP A 252 -8.17 -1.56 -12.21
C TRP A 252 -8.88 -0.55 -13.12
N LYS A 253 -9.81 -0.99 -13.97
CA LYS A 253 -10.53 -0.07 -14.87
C LYS A 253 -11.36 0.94 -14.09
N ILE A 254 -12.00 0.54 -12.99
CA ILE A 254 -12.74 1.46 -12.13
C ILE A 254 -11.79 2.51 -11.53
N TYR A 255 -10.68 2.09 -10.91
CA TYR A 255 -9.71 3.02 -10.32
C TYR A 255 -9.09 3.96 -11.36
N LEU A 256 -8.74 3.44 -12.54
CA LEU A 256 -8.18 4.24 -13.63
C LEU A 256 -9.18 5.29 -14.11
N LYS A 257 -10.44 4.89 -14.31
CA LYS A 257 -11.51 5.81 -14.69
C LYS A 257 -11.71 6.89 -13.63
N ASN A 258 -11.77 6.53 -12.35
CA ASN A 258 -11.90 7.49 -11.25
C ASN A 258 -10.72 8.47 -11.17
N ALA A 259 -9.50 8.01 -11.48
CA ALA A 259 -8.31 8.86 -11.50
C ALA A 259 -8.26 9.83 -12.71
N LEU A 260 -9.02 9.54 -13.77
CA LEU A 260 -9.07 10.35 -14.99
C LEU A 260 -10.28 11.30 -15.04
N GLU A 261 -11.38 10.95 -14.36
CA GLU A 261 -12.59 11.76 -14.34
C GLU A 261 -12.50 12.93 -13.37
N SER A 262 -13.15 14.04 -13.74
CA SER A 262 -13.32 15.23 -12.90
C SER A 262 -14.71 15.33 -12.28
N LEU A 263 -15.55 14.30 -12.44
CA LEU A 263 -16.95 14.27 -12.01
C LEU A 263 -17.23 13.05 -11.11
N ASP A 264 -17.86 13.27 -9.97
CA ASP A 264 -18.15 12.31 -8.89
C ASP A 264 -19.30 11.33 -9.19
N TYR A 265 -19.25 10.61 -10.32
CA TYR A 265 -20.11 9.42 -10.45
C TYR A 265 -19.40 8.20 -9.85
N THR A 266 -19.81 7.84 -8.63
CA THR A 266 -19.21 6.76 -7.84
C THR A 266 -19.48 5.40 -8.48
N ASP A 267 -18.44 4.78 -9.03
CA ASP A 267 -18.48 3.35 -9.40
C ASP A 267 -18.31 2.42 -8.18
N MET A 268 -18.32 2.98 -6.97
CA MET A 268 -18.25 2.22 -5.71
C MET A 268 -19.39 1.22 -5.56
N THR A 269 -20.59 1.50 -6.10
CA THR A 269 -21.69 0.53 -6.12
C THR A 269 -21.34 -0.74 -6.88
N ILE A 270 -20.51 -0.63 -7.93
CA ILE A 270 -20.01 -1.79 -8.69
C ILE A 270 -19.01 -2.57 -7.84
N ILE A 271 -18.08 -1.89 -7.16
CA ILE A 271 -17.12 -2.53 -6.24
C ILE A 271 -17.86 -3.25 -5.11
N ASP A 272 -18.86 -2.60 -4.52
CA ASP A 272 -19.68 -3.17 -3.45
C ASP A 272 -20.39 -4.43 -3.89
N ALA A 273 -21.07 -4.39 -5.04
CA ALA A 273 -21.82 -5.52 -5.61
C ALA A 273 -20.90 -6.62 -6.16
N ALA A 274 -19.71 -6.28 -6.64
CA ALA A 274 -18.79 -7.26 -7.21
C ALA A 274 -17.98 -8.00 -6.14
N PHE A 275 -17.60 -7.34 -5.04
CA PHE A 275 -16.55 -7.84 -4.15
C PHE A 275 -16.89 -7.82 -2.65
N LEU A 276 -17.79 -6.93 -2.21
CA LEU A 276 -17.94 -6.63 -0.77
C LEU A 276 -19.27 -7.13 -0.17
N TRP A 277 -20.26 -7.46 -0.99
CA TRP A 277 -21.54 -8.04 -0.57
C TRP A 277 -21.48 -9.56 -0.57
N LYS A 278 -20.87 -10.14 0.48
CA LYS A 278 -20.69 -11.61 0.62
C LYS A 278 -21.97 -12.45 0.60
N ASP A 279 -23.16 -11.85 0.80
CA ASP A 279 -24.39 -12.63 1.07
C ASP A 279 -25.63 -12.35 0.19
N LYS A 280 -25.59 -11.42 -0.80
CA LYS A 280 -26.87 -11.03 -1.49
C LYS A 280 -26.84 -10.81 -3.00
N VAL A 281 -25.74 -10.34 -3.59
CA VAL A 281 -25.62 -10.17 -5.05
C VAL A 281 -24.14 -10.26 -5.38
N TYR A 282 -23.73 -11.27 -6.15
CA TYR A 282 -22.41 -11.31 -6.77
C TYR A 282 -22.58 -11.11 -8.26
N LEU A 283 -21.81 -10.20 -8.84
CA LEU A 283 -21.77 -10.07 -10.30
C LEU A 283 -21.14 -11.33 -10.90
N SER A 284 -21.77 -11.90 -11.93
CA SER A 284 -21.15 -12.97 -12.73
C SER A 284 -19.97 -12.43 -13.54
N ASP A 285 -19.07 -13.30 -13.96
CA ASP A 285 -17.93 -12.90 -14.78
C ASP A 285 -18.38 -12.24 -16.10
N GLU A 286 -19.47 -12.70 -16.70
CA GLU A 286 -20.07 -12.04 -17.88
C GLU A 286 -20.54 -10.61 -17.57
N GLN A 287 -21.09 -10.36 -16.38
CA GLN A 287 -21.50 -9.02 -15.96
C GLN A 287 -20.27 -8.14 -15.69
N LYS A 288 -19.24 -8.67 -15.02
CA LYS A 288 -17.97 -7.98 -14.78
C LYS A 288 -17.30 -7.61 -16.10
N GLN A 289 -17.28 -8.51 -17.09
CA GLN A 289 -16.72 -8.27 -18.41
C GLN A 289 -17.44 -7.13 -19.14
N LYS A 290 -18.77 -7.08 -19.08
CA LYS A 290 -19.54 -5.95 -19.63
C LYS A 290 -19.18 -4.62 -18.97
N PHE A 291 -18.97 -4.60 -17.65
CA PHE A 291 -18.51 -3.41 -16.96
C PHE A 291 -17.09 -3.03 -17.37
N ILE A 292 -16.17 -3.98 -17.53
CA ILE A 292 -14.81 -3.73 -18.03
C ILE A 292 -14.87 -3.02 -19.39
N GLU A 293 -15.59 -3.60 -20.36
CA GLU A 293 -15.76 -3.03 -21.71
C GLU A 293 -16.37 -1.62 -21.66
N GLN A 294 -17.37 -1.41 -20.81
CA GLN A 294 -17.98 -0.10 -20.60
C GLN A 294 -16.95 0.92 -20.07
N LYS A 295 -16.12 0.54 -19.09
CA LYS A 295 -15.09 1.42 -18.52
C LYS A 295 -13.99 1.72 -19.52
N GLU A 296 -13.59 0.76 -20.34
CA GLU A 296 -12.62 0.98 -21.41
C GLU A 296 -13.11 2.02 -22.42
N PHE A 297 -14.39 1.93 -22.81
CA PHE A 297 -14.99 2.95 -23.67
C PHE A 297 -14.96 4.35 -23.02
N GLN A 298 -15.28 4.45 -21.73
CA GLN A 298 -15.22 5.72 -20.98
C GLN A 298 -13.81 6.29 -20.90
N ILE A 299 -12.82 5.46 -20.55
CA ILE A 299 -11.40 5.84 -20.47
C ILE A 299 -10.91 6.35 -21.83
N ASN A 300 -11.18 5.62 -22.91
CA ASN A 300 -10.79 6.00 -24.26
C ASN A 300 -11.44 7.34 -24.67
N PHE A 301 -12.69 7.58 -24.27
CA PHE A 301 -13.37 8.85 -24.52
C PHE A 301 -12.72 10.02 -23.77
N ILE A 302 -12.35 9.85 -22.49
CA ILE A 302 -11.70 10.88 -21.67
C ILE A 302 -10.31 11.22 -22.22
N GLN A 303 -9.55 10.21 -22.64
CA GLN A 303 -8.19 10.37 -23.16
C GLN A 303 -8.14 10.85 -24.61
N ALA A 304 -9.25 10.78 -25.36
CA ALA A 304 -9.30 11.28 -26.72
C ALA A 304 -8.95 12.78 -26.76
N PRO A 305 -8.07 13.23 -27.67
CA PRO A 305 -7.73 14.64 -27.77
C PRO A 305 -9.00 15.44 -28.03
N LYS A 306 -9.29 16.43 -27.17
CA LYS A 306 -10.42 17.35 -27.33
C LYS A 306 -10.34 17.95 -28.73
N ARG A 307 -11.14 17.44 -29.67
CA ARG A 307 -11.32 18.07 -30.96
C ARG A 307 -11.89 19.45 -30.67
N ARG A 308 -11.08 20.48 -30.90
CA ARG A 308 -11.51 21.89 -30.78
C ARG A 308 -12.72 22.04 -31.71
N LEU A 309 -13.90 22.24 -31.12
CA LEU A 309 -15.07 22.75 -31.82
C LEU A 309 -14.90 24.27 -32.00
#